data_AF-A0A2V1JX27-F1
#
_entry.id   AF-A0A2V1JX27-F1
#
_cell.length_a   1.000
_cell.length_b   1.000
_cell.length_c   1.000
_cell.angle_alpha   90.00
_cell.angle_beta   90.00
_cell.angle_gamma   90.00
#
_symmetry.space_group_name_H-M   'P 1'
#
loop_
_entity.id
_entity.type
_entity.pdbx_description
1 polymer ?
#
loop_
_entity_poly.entity_id
_entity_poly.type
_entity_poly.pdbx_seq_one_letter_code
_entity_poly.pdbx_strand_id
1 'polypeptide(L)' 'MQALDVGFIRVLEDLIDTLIDNGVLRLTDLPPQAQDKLNQRKRARQKLRNSLDLIGEDDDSTI' A
#
# COMPACT_ATOMS: atom_id res chain seq x y z
N MET A 1 -13.42 9.55 -18.40
CA MET A 1 -12.32 8.62 -18.08
C MET A 1 -12.74 7.88 -16.84
N GLN A 2 -13.06 6.59 -16.96
CA GLN A 2 -13.76 5.82 -15.93
C GLN A 2 -12.87 5.69 -14.71
N ALA A 3 -13.25 6.36 -13.61
CA ALA A 3 -12.65 6.12 -12.31
C ALA A 3 -13.04 4.69 -11.92
N LEU A 4 -12.10 3.76 -12.09
CA LEU A 4 -12.19 2.46 -11.43
C LEU A 4 -12.54 2.74 -9.97
N ASP A 5 -13.61 2.11 -9.49
CA ASP A 5 -14.15 2.36 -8.17
C ASP A 5 -13.04 2.22 -7.12
N VAL A 6 -12.88 3.24 -6.28
CA VAL A 6 -11.84 3.27 -5.24
C VAL A 6 -11.94 2.03 -4.34
N GLY A 7 -13.14 1.49 -4.15
CA GLY A 7 -13.35 0.24 -3.44
C GLY A 7 -12.69 -0.94 -4.15
N PHE A 8 -12.97 -1.13 -5.44
CA PHE A 8 -12.40 -2.21 -6.25
C PHE A 8 -10.87 -2.14 -6.30
N ILE A 9 -10.35 -0.92 -6.41
CA ILE A 9 -8.93 -0.64 -6.39
C ILE A 9 -8.23 -1.13 -5.10
N ARG A 10 -8.86 -0.94 -3.93
CA ARG A 10 -8.31 -1.37 -2.63
C ARG A 10 -8.30 -2.89 -2.51
N VAL A 11 -9.40 -3.54 -2.87
CA VAL A 11 -9.50 -5.01 -2.83
C VAL A 11 -8.47 -5.65 -3.76
N LEU A 12 -8.28 -5.10 -4.96
CA LEU A 12 -7.27 -5.59 -5.89
C LEU A 12 -5.85 -5.48 -5.31
N GLU A 13 -5.55 -4.37 -4.63
CA GLU A 13 -4.25 -4.15 -4.00
C GLU A 13 -4.02 -5.11 -2.84
N ASP A 14 -5.02 -5.30 -1.98
CA ASP A 14 -4.95 -6.22 -0.85
C ASP A 14 -4.83 -7.69 -1.31
N LEU A 15 -5.49 -8.04 -2.43
CA LEU A 15 -5.35 -9.35 -3.06
C LEU A 15 -3.92 -9.55 -3.60
N ILE A 16 -3.35 -8.55 -4.28
CA ILE A 16 -1.97 -8.64 -4.78
C ILE A 16 -0.99 -8.79 -3.62
N ASP A 17 -1.13 -7.97 -2.57
CA ASP A 17 -0.27 -8.07 -1.38
C ASP A 17 -0.39 -9.47 -0.74
N THR A 18 -1.61 -9.99 -0.59
CA THR A 18 -1.86 -11.35 -0.05
C THR A 18 -1.19 -12.43 -0.91
N LEU A 19 -1.24 -12.33 -2.25
CA LEU A 19 -0.62 -13.30 -3.14
C LEU A 19 0.91 -13.24 -3.11
N ILE A 20 1.48 -12.04 -2.93
CA ILE A 20 2.91 -11.84 -2.76
C ILE A 20 3.37 -12.42 -1.41
N ASP A 21 2.64 -12.15 -0.33
CA ASP A 21 2.96 -12.62 1.02
C ASP A 21 2.90 -14.15 1.12
N ASN A 22 1.95 -14.78 0.40
CA ASN A 22 1.88 -16.24 0.29
C ASN A 22 2.95 -16.84 -0.65
N GLY A 23 3.77 -16.02 -1.31
CA GLY A 23 4.80 -16.46 -2.25
C GLY A 23 4.25 -17.05 -3.57
N VAL A 24 2.95 -16.87 -3.84
CA VAL A 24 2.26 -17.37 -5.04
C VAL A 24 2.54 -16.47 -6.25
N LEU A 25 2.78 -15.18 -6.02
CA LEU A 25 3.08 -14.18 -7.05
C LEU A 25 4.38 -13.46 -6.72
N ARG A 26 5.31 -13.33 -7.68
CA ARG A 26 6.47 -12.44 -7.54
C ARG A 26 6.20 -11.11 -8.21
N LEU A 27 6.72 -10.04 -7.61
CA LEU A 27 6.60 -8.68 -8.16
C LEU A 27 7.22 -8.58 -9.58
N THR A 28 8.23 -9.41 -9.86
CA THR A 28 8.91 -9.51 -11.16
C THR A 28 8.04 -10.10 -12.27
N ASP A 29 6.96 -10.79 -11.91
CA ASP A 29 6.08 -11.46 -12.87
C ASP A 29 4.97 -10.51 -13.36
N LEU A 30 4.86 -9.33 -12.76
CA LEU A 30 3.92 -8.28 -13.15
C LEU A 30 4.52 -7.38 -14.25
N PRO A 31 3.70 -6.86 -15.20
CA PRO A 31 4.16 -5.92 -16.20
C PRO A 31 4.70 -4.63 -15.55
N PRO A 32 5.65 -3.92 -16.20
CA PRO A 32 6.34 -2.77 -15.60
C PRO A 32 5.37 -1.65 -15.14
N GLN A 33 4.28 -1.44 -15.88
CA GLN A 33 3.23 -0.47 -15.49
C GLN A 33 2.53 -0.84 -14.17
N ALA A 34 2.38 -2.13 -13.88
CA ALA A 34 1.79 -2.60 -12.63
C ALA A 34 2.80 -2.51 -11.47
N GLN A 35 4.08 -2.78 -11.73
CA GLN A 35 5.17 -2.59 -10.75
C GLN A 35 5.26 -1.13 -10.30
N ASP A 36 5.21 -0.18 -11.24
CA ASP A 36 5.26 1.25 -10.93
C ASP A 36 4.06 1.70 -10.09
N LYS A 37 2.85 1.23 -10.43
CA LYS A 37 1.64 1.54 -9.64
C LYS A 37 1.71 0.97 -8.22
N LEU A 38 2.15 -0.28 -8.06
CA LEU A 38 2.37 -0.90 -6.75
C LEU A 38 3.40 -0.13 -5.93
N ASN A 39 4.53 0.24 -6.54
CA ASN A 39 5.57 1.03 -5.87
C ASN A 39 5.08 2.41 -5.45
N GLN A 40 4.32 3.10 -6.31
CA GLN A 40 3.73 4.40 -5.96
C GLN A 40 2.77 4.30 -4.78
N ARG A 41 1.95 3.24 -4.72
CA ARG A 41 1.01 3.07 -3.60
C ARG A 41 1.67 2.57 -2.33
N LYS A 42 2.66 1.68 -2.40
CA LYS A 42 3.48 1.32 -1.24
C LYS A 42 4.15 2.54 -0.63
N ARG A 43 4.68 3.45 -1.46
CA ARG A 43 5.22 4.74 -0.99
C ARG A 43 4.15 5.65 -0.38
N ALA A 44 2.96 5.72 -0.96
CA ALA A 44 1.85 6.50 -0.42
C ALA A 44 1.38 5.96 0.95
N ARG A 45 1.25 4.63 1.08
CA ARG A 45 0.93 3.95 2.33
C ARG A 45 2.04 4.13 3.37
N GLN A 46 3.32 4.00 2.99
CA GLN A 46 4.44 4.26 3.90
C GLN A 46 4.46 5.70 4.42
N LYS A 47 4.23 6.70 3.56
CA LYS A 47 4.14 8.11 3.99
C LYS A 47 2.98 8.35 4.95
N LEU A 48 1.82 7.75 4.68
CA LEU A 48 0.67 7.85 5.58
C LEU A 48 0.94 7.17 6.93
N ARG A 49 1.55 5.97 6.92
CA ARG A 49 1.96 5.27 8.14
C ARG A 49 3.00 6.08 8.93
N ASN A 50 4.06 6.59 8.29
CA ASN A 50 5.02 7.47 8.95
C ASN A 50 4.36 8.73 9.54
N SER A 51 3.41 9.34 8.83
CA SER A 51 2.67 10.49 9.35
C SER A 51 1.76 10.14 10.53
N LEU A 52 1.22 8.92 10.59
CA LEU A 52 0.41 8.43 11.70
C LEU A 52 1.29 8.04 12.90
N ASP A 53 2.47 7.46 12.64
CA ASP A 53 3.48 7.09 13.64
C ASP A 53 4.01 8.34 14.37
N LEU A 54 4.35 9.38 13.60
CA LEU A 54 4.78 10.69 14.13
C LEU A 54 3.70 11.41 14.96
N ILE A 55 2.43 11.03 14.85
CA ILE A 55 1.33 11.58 15.67
C ILE A 55 1.11 10.75 16.94
N GLY A 56 1.60 9.50 16.98
CA GLY A 56 1.43 8.59 18.12
C GLY A 56 2.52 8.69 19.19
N GLU A 57 3.65 9.33 18.90
CA GLU A 57 4.79 9.42 19.83
C GLU A 57 4.77 10.67 20.76
N ASP A 58 3.86 11.64 20.54
CA ASP A 58 3.82 12.90 21.30
C ASP A 58 2.78 12.95 22.45
N ASP A 59 2.04 11.86 22.75
CA ASP A 59 0.96 11.86 23.75
C ASP A 59 1.19 10.91 24.96
N ASP A 60 2.45 10.55 25.25
CA ASP A 60 2.84 9.83 26.50
C ASP A 60 4.01 10.53 27.23
N SER A 61 3.88 11.84 27.42
CA SER A 61 4.79 12.62 28.27
C SER A 61 4.00 13.69 29.03
N THR A 62 3.15 13.27 29.95
CA THR A 62 2.71 14.11 31.07
C THR A 62 2.72 13.27 32.34
N ILE A 63 3.90 13.18 32.94
CA ILE A 63 4.06 12.97 34.39
C ILE A 63 3.84 14.32 35.08
#